data_AF-A0A1U7Q0X4-F1
#
_entry.id   AF-A0A1U7Q0X4-F1
#
_cell.length_a   1.000
_cell.length_b   1.000
_cell.length_c   1.000
_cell.angle_alpha   90.00
_cell.angle_beta   90.00
_cell.angle_gamma   90.00
#
_symmetry.space_group_name_H-M   'P 1'
#
loop_
_entity.id
_entity.type
_entity.pdbx_description
1 polymer ?
#
loop_
_entity_poly.entity_id
_entity_poly.type
_entity_poly.pdbx_seq_one_letter_code
_entity_poly.pdbx_strand_id
1 'polypeptide(L)' 'MVRYSSETAKSEFDRLSGEFFNHFKRKVNNFKIEVDYTMDMTIKKEIMTKRKIFEKFAEINPLLKDLDDLMKFDLT' A
#
# COMPACT_ATOMS: atom_id res chain seq x y z
N MET A 1 6.94 -3.14 16.20
CA MET A 1 6.39 -1.79 15.93
C MET A 1 5.72 -1.77 14.56
N VAL A 2 4.40 -1.83 14.54
CA VAL A 2 3.56 -1.76 13.33
C VAL A 2 3.21 -0.29 13.08
N ARG A 3 3.52 0.20 11.89
CA ARG A 3 3.12 1.54 11.47
C ARG A 3 1.83 1.48 10.65
N TYR A 4 0.91 2.39 10.90
CA TYR A 4 -0.40 2.39 10.24
C TYR A 4 -0.80 3.79 9.76
N SER A 5 -1.55 3.84 8.65
CA SER A 5 -1.89 5.07 7.93
C SER A 5 -3.23 5.70 8.29
N SER A 6 -4.14 4.91 8.88
CA SER A 6 -5.46 5.36 9.35
C SER A 6 -6.01 4.42 10.42
N GLU A 7 -6.90 4.92 11.27
CA GLU A 7 -7.53 4.09 12.31
C GLU A 7 -8.33 2.93 11.71
N THR A 8 -8.89 3.11 10.50
CA THR A 8 -9.53 2.03 9.73
C THR A 8 -8.54 0.95 9.28
N ALA A 9 -7.32 1.31 8.89
CA ALA A 9 -6.28 0.34 8.51
C ALA A 9 -5.83 -0.46 9.73
N LYS A 10 -5.73 0.20 10.89
CA LYS A 10 -5.44 -0.46 12.17
C LYS A 10 -6.56 -1.43 12.56
N SER A 11 -7.83 -1.02 12.49
CA SER A 11 -8.95 -1.90 12.86
C SER A 11 -9.05 -3.16 12.00
N GLU A 12 -8.80 -3.03 10.68
CA GLU A 12 -8.75 -4.20 9.79
C GLU A 12 -7.56 -5.11 10.10
N PHE A 13 -6.39 -4.54 10.40
CA PHE A 13 -5.23 -5.30 10.81
C PHE A 13 -5.52 -6.07 12.12
N ASP A 14 -6.07 -5.40 13.13
CA ASP A 14 -6.41 -6.01 14.43
C ASP A 14 -7.37 -7.18 14.25
N ARG A 15 -8.38 -7.03 13.39
CA ARG A 15 -9.33 -8.09 13.04
C ARG A 15 -8.65 -9.35 12.47
N LEU A 16 -7.68 -9.17 11.58
CA LEU A 16 -6.97 -10.28 10.93
C LEU A 16 -5.81 -10.83 11.78
N SER A 17 -5.23 -9.99 12.63
CA SER A 17 -4.02 -10.29 13.39
C SER A 17 -4.21 -11.47 14.35
N GLY A 18 -5.40 -11.62 14.95
CA GLY A 18 -5.70 -12.71 15.87
C GLY A 18 -5.54 -14.09 15.22
N GLU A 19 -6.03 -14.27 14.00
CA GLU A 19 -5.91 -15.52 13.25
C GLU A 19 -4.45 -15.81 12.88
N PHE A 20 -3.73 -14.79 12.40
CA PHE A 20 -2.32 -14.89 12.04
C PHE A 20 -1.44 -15.26 13.24
N PHE A 21 -1.58 -14.53 14.35
CA PHE A 21 -0.78 -14.76 15.55
C PHE A 21 -1.14 -16.07 16.23
N ASN A 22 -2.37 -16.56 16.14
CA ASN A 22 -2.72 -17.87 16.67
C ASN A 22 -2.00 -19.01 15.93
N HIS A 23 -1.91 -18.92 14.61
CA HIS A 23 -1.11 -19.88 13.83
C HIS A 23 0.38 -19.77 14.15
N PHE A 24 0.89 -18.55 14.27
CA PHE A 24 2.30 -18.29 14.57
C PHE A 24 2.70 -18.72 16.00
N LYS A 25 1.87 -18.42 17.03
CA LYS A 25 2.10 -18.80 18.44
C LYS A 25 2.33 -20.30 18.62
N ARG A 26 1.58 -21.13 17.90
CA ARG A 26 1.78 -22.59 17.92
C ARG A 26 3.16 -23.01 17.41
N LYS A 27 3.74 -22.27 16.46
CA LYS A 27 5.10 -22.51 15.94
C LYS A 27 6.20 -21.98 16.84
N VAL A 28 5.91 -20.97 17.67
CA VAL A 28 6.90 -20.32 18.57
C VAL A 28 6.68 -20.66 20.05
N ASN A 29 6.21 -21.87 20.35
CA ASN A 29 6.02 -22.38 21.71
C ASN A 29 5.22 -21.43 22.64
N ASN A 30 4.19 -20.79 22.11
CA ASN A 30 3.32 -19.86 22.85
C ASN A 30 4.05 -18.67 23.49
N PHE A 31 5.15 -18.21 22.89
CA PHE A 31 5.81 -16.98 23.33
C PHE A 31 4.82 -15.79 23.31
N LYS A 32 4.96 -14.87 24.28
CA LYS A 32 4.13 -13.67 24.36
C LYS A 32 4.50 -12.74 23.20
N ILE A 33 3.53 -12.39 22.37
CA ILE A 33 3.71 -11.47 21.25
C ILE A 33 3.00 -10.17 21.63
N GLU A 34 3.76 -9.08 21.67
CA GLU A 34 3.24 -7.74 21.89
C GLU A 34 3.43 -6.94 20.60
N VAL A 35 2.40 -6.21 20.19
CA VAL A 35 2.40 -5.40 18.98
C VAL A 35 2.29 -3.94 19.38
N ASP A 36 3.38 -3.20 19.25
CA ASP A 36 3.37 -1.75 19.42
C ASP A 36 2.92 -1.07 18.13
N TYR A 37 1.94 -0.17 18.24
CA TYR A 37 1.40 0.59 17.12
C TYR A 37 1.97 2.00 17.08
N THR A 38 2.20 2.51 15.87
CA THR A 38 2.59 3.91 15.68
C THR A 38 1.88 4.47 14.48
N MET A 39 1.11 5.54 14.70
CA MET A 39 0.44 6.23 13.60
C MET A 39 1.49 6.98 12.79
N ASP A 40 1.57 6.64 11.50
CA ASP A 40 2.49 7.28 10.58
C ASP A 40 1.70 7.84 9.41
N MET A 41 1.42 9.14 9.48
CA MET A 41 0.71 9.86 8.44
C MET A 41 1.53 10.02 7.15
N THR A 42 2.82 9.69 7.14
CA THR A 42 3.61 9.62 5.89
C THR A 42 3.28 8.36 5.11
N ILE A 43 2.69 7.34 5.75
CA ILE A 43 2.11 6.14 5.09
C ILE A 43 0.81 6.51 4.34
N LYS A 44 0.46 7.81 4.25
CA LYS A 44 -0.62 8.28 3.39
C LYS A 44 -0.30 7.99 1.92
N LYS A 45 -0.98 6.94 1.43
CA LYS A 45 -1.53 6.79 0.08
C LYS A 45 -0.66 7.42 -0.98
N GLU A 46 0.05 6.61 -1.75
CA GLU A 46 0.32 7.01 -3.12
C GLU A 46 -1.04 7.40 -3.74
N ILE A 47 -1.31 8.70 -3.91
CA ILE A 47 -2.55 9.17 -4.51
C ILE A 47 -2.45 8.73 -5.96
N MET A 48 -3.04 7.56 -6.26
CA MET A 48 -3.18 7.06 -7.62
C MET A 48 -4.19 7.94 -8.33
N THR A 49 -3.70 9.07 -8.84
CA THR A 49 -4.47 9.94 -9.74
C THR A 49 -4.67 9.22 -11.07
N LYS A 50 -5.71 9.60 -11.82
CA LYS A 50 -5.91 9.07 -13.19
C LYS A 50 -4.66 9.24 -14.06
N ARG A 51 -3.92 10.34 -13.86
CA ARG A 51 -2.65 10.61 -14.50
C ARG A 51 -1.55 9.62 -14.09
N LYS A 52 -1.33 9.37 -12.79
CA LYS A 52 -0.33 8.39 -12.34
C LYS A 52 -0.64 6.96 -12.78
N ILE A 53 -1.93 6.62 -12.81
CA ILE A 53 -2.38 5.34 -13.35
C ILE A 53 -2.00 5.23 -14.83
N PHE A 54 -2.31 6.26 -15.62
CA PHE A 54 -1.94 6.33 -17.03
C PHE A 54 -0.42 6.26 -17.25
N GLU A 55 0.37 7.04 -16.51
CA GLU A 55 1.84 7.02 -16.57
C GLU A 55 2.40 5.60 -16.34
N LYS A 56 1.92 4.89 -15.31
CA LYS A 56 2.32 3.50 -15.03
C LYS A 56 1.96 2.53 -16.17
N PHE A 57 0.83 2.74 -16.85
CA PHE A 57 0.46 1.90 -18.00
C PHE A 57 1.23 2.27 -19.28
N ALA A 58 1.57 3.55 -19.46
CA ALA A 58 2.38 4.03 -20.58
C ALA A 58 3.83 3.51 -20.52
N GLU A 59 4.38 3.25 -19.33
CA GLU A 59 5.70 2.61 -19.18
C GLU A 59 5.75 1.18 -19.72
N ILE A 60 4.61 0.48 -19.76
CA ILE A 60 4.53 -0.95 -20.12
C ILE A 60 3.99 -1.13 -21.54
N ASN A 61 3.07 -0.26 -21.97
CA ASN A 61 2.38 -0.38 -23.26
C ASN A 61 2.92 0.67 -24.26
N PRO A 62 3.58 0.25 -25.36
CA PRO A 62 4.16 1.16 -26.34
C PRO A 62 3.12 2.09 -26.99
N LEU A 63 1.88 1.65 -27.19
CA LEU A 63 0.82 2.51 -27.77
C LEU A 63 0.40 3.63 -26.81
N LEU A 64 0.38 3.35 -25.51
CA LEU A 64 0.09 4.36 -24.50
C LEU A 64 1.27 5.33 -24.34
N LYS A 65 2.50 4.84 -24.57
CA LYS A 65 3.70 5.68 -24.59
C LYS A 65 3.67 6.68 -25.75
N ASP A 66 3.32 6.20 -26.95
CA ASP A 66 3.19 7.05 -28.14
C ASP A 66 2.10 8.12 -27.94
N LEU A 67 0.98 7.75 -27.32
CA LEU A 67 -0.08 8.70 -26.97
C LEU A 67 0.36 9.75 -25.94
N ASP A 68 1.09 9.33 -24.89
CA ASP A 68 1.65 10.25 -23.89
C ASP A 68 2.65 11.24 -24.52
N ASP A 69 3.49 10.77 -25.43
CA ASP A 69 4.48 11.59 -26.12
C ASP A 69 3.82 12.57 -27.11
N LEU A 70 2.75 12.13 -27.80
CA LEU A 70 1.93 13.00 -28.65
C LEU A 70 1.21 14.10 -27.83
N MET A 71 0.60 13.74 -26.70
CA MET A 71 -0.09 14.70 -25.82
C MET A 71 0.86 15.73 -25.22
N LYS A 72 2.11 15.37 -24.93
CA LYS A 72 3.13 16.29 -24.42
C LYS A 72 3.64 17.24 -25.50
N PHE A 73 3.67 16.81 -26.76
CA PHE A 73 4.08 17.65 -27.88
C PHE A 73 3.11 18.82 -28.12
N ASP A 74 1.80 18.57 -27.99
CA ASP A 74 0.74 19.56 -28.25
C ASP A 74 0.63 20.67 -27.16
N LEU A 75 1.38 20.55 -26.06
CA LEU A 75 1.39 21.47 -24.92
C LEU A 75 2.63 22.38 -24.86
N THR A 76 3.39 22.46 -25.97
CA THR A 76 4.58 23.33 -26.12
C THR A 76 4.34 24.33 -27.25
#